data_AF-A0A4S9KJ12-F1
#
_entry.id   AF-A0A4S9KJ12-F1
#
_cell.length_a   1.000
_cell.length_b   1.000
_cell.length_c   1.000
_cell.angle_alpha   90.00
_cell.angle_beta   90.00
_cell.angle_gamma   90.00
#
_symmetry.space_group_name_H-M   'P 1'
#
loop_
_entity.id
_entity.type
_entity.pdbx_description
1 polymer ?
#
loop_
_entity_poly.entity_id
_entity_poly.type
_entity_poly.pdbx_seq_one_letter_code
_entity_poly.pdbx_strand_id
1 'polypeptide(L)'
;MDEHPWCDVVQLVLQLALRIAGGADPNFTLEINNVQSQAMDSTFLPQIRKHDGGGLRHVDKRTDFAIGVDTETGIHADADPERLFLSPMTDVYTATIPLVCGLEVKRLDGSEEEAQLQLMVWQTAMLAHLDYLRKIGGNPDLPPPPVVAWTVTNHSWKFNVAWKQLDGAVHVMRPFAQSTAASSAGTENTASIFILLKL
;
A
#
# COMPACT_ATOMS: atom_id res chain seq x y z
N MET A 1 17.09 -18.91 -1.91
CA MET A 1 17.49 -17.62 -2.54
C MET A 1 16.95 -16.51 -1.65
N ASP A 2 17.71 -15.45 -1.42
CA ASP A 2 17.36 -14.32 -0.54
C ASP A 2 16.25 -13.45 -1.17
N GLU A 3 15.47 -12.75 -0.34
CA GLU A 3 14.38 -11.84 -0.73
C GLU A 3 14.92 -10.47 -1.16
N HIS A 4 16.09 -10.07 -0.66
CA HIS A 4 16.73 -8.78 -0.96
C HIS A 4 16.99 -8.55 -2.46
N PRO A 5 17.58 -9.49 -3.23
CA PRO A 5 17.78 -9.27 -4.66
C PRO A 5 16.46 -9.12 -5.44
N TRP A 6 15.37 -9.68 -4.92
CA TRP A 6 14.05 -9.53 -5.55
C TRP A 6 13.45 -8.15 -5.30
N CYS A 7 13.69 -7.58 -4.10
CA CYS A 7 13.34 -6.20 -3.78
C CYS A 7 14.07 -5.21 -4.71
N ASP A 8 15.34 -5.45 -5.03
CA ASP A 8 16.10 -4.61 -5.98
C ASP A 8 15.46 -4.61 -7.39
N VAL A 9 15.06 -5.78 -7.88
CA VAL A 9 14.37 -5.92 -9.18
C VAL A 9 13.04 -5.17 -9.17
N VAL A 10 12.24 -5.35 -8.11
CA VAL A 10 10.96 -4.66 -7.94
C VAL A 10 11.16 -3.15 -7.93
N GLN A 11 12.12 -2.65 -7.17
CA GLN A 11 12.43 -1.22 -7.10
C GLN A 11 12.81 -0.65 -8.47
N LEU A 12 13.63 -1.36 -9.26
CA LEU A 12 13.98 -0.93 -10.62
C LEU A 12 12.75 -0.87 -11.54
N VAL A 13 11.86 -1.86 -11.47
CA VAL A 13 10.60 -1.88 -12.24
C VAL A 13 9.71 -0.71 -11.85
N LEU A 14 9.57 -0.42 -10.55
CA LEU A 14 8.79 0.72 -10.07
C LEU A 14 9.40 2.06 -10.49
N GLN A 15 10.72 2.21 -10.44
CA GLN A 15 11.38 3.45 -10.88
C GLN A 15 11.15 3.71 -12.37
N LEU A 16 11.22 2.65 -13.19
CA LEU A 16 10.90 2.74 -14.60
C LEU A 16 9.42 3.08 -14.81
N ALA A 17 8.54 2.44 -14.03
CA ALA A 17 7.10 2.67 -14.07
C ALA A 17 6.74 4.14 -13.79
N LEU A 18 7.25 4.68 -12.68
CA LEU A 18 7.02 6.08 -12.30
C LEU A 18 7.61 7.05 -13.32
N ARG A 19 8.77 6.75 -13.92
CA ARG A 19 9.34 7.57 -14.99
C ARG A 19 8.47 7.62 -16.24
N ILE A 20 7.83 6.49 -16.60
CA ILE A 20 6.95 6.42 -17.77
C ILE A 20 5.58 7.06 -17.46
N ALA A 21 5.05 6.82 -16.27
CA ALA A 21 3.74 7.29 -15.85
C ALA A 21 3.72 8.79 -15.49
N GLY A 22 4.81 9.31 -14.93
CA GLY A 22 4.99 10.71 -14.51
C GLY A 22 5.11 11.70 -15.67
N GLY A 23 4.39 11.48 -16.77
CA GLY A 23 4.37 12.39 -17.91
C GLY A 23 4.01 13.82 -17.51
N ALA A 24 4.77 14.78 -18.04
CA ALA A 24 4.57 16.24 -18.16
C ALA A 24 3.99 17.10 -17.00
N ASP A 25 3.33 16.55 -15.97
CA ASP A 25 2.82 17.31 -14.85
C ASP A 25 3.85 17.35 -13.71
N PRO A 26 4.63 18.44 -13.59
CA PRO A 26 5.62 18.56 -12.52
C PRO A 26 4.99 18.68 -11.13
N ASN A 27 3.66 18.79 -11.03
CA ASN A 27 2.94 19.01 -9.77
C ASN A 27 2.47 17.71 -9.10
N PHE A 28 2.64 16.55 -9.73
CA PHE A 28 2.27 15.25 -9.17
C PHE A 28 3.44 14.26 -9.27
N THR A 29 4.39 14.43 -8.35
CA THR A 29 5.56 13.55 -8.24
C THR A 29 5.25 12.38 -7.31
N LEU A 30 5.44 11.16 -7.80
CA LEU A 30 5.35 9.94 -7.01
C LEU A 30 6.74 9.44 -6.64
N GLU A 31 6.87 8.86 -5.46
CA GLU A 31 8.13 8.31 -4.95
C GLU A 31 7.97 6.93 -4.33
N ILE A 32 9.07 6.17 -4.34
CA ILE A 32 9.12 4.81 -3.78
C ILE A 32 9.80 4.88 -2.43
N ASN A 33 9.08 4.49 -1.39
CA ASN A 33 9.53 4.45 -0.01
C ASN A 33 9.81 3.01 0.40
N ASN A 34 11.04 2.70 0.84
CA ASN A 34 11.32 1.43 1.51
C ASN A 34 10.85 1.51 2.97
N VAL A 35 9.87 0.69 3.32
CA VAL A 35 9.22 0.70 4.63
C VAL A 35 9.37 -0.63 5.38
N GLN A 36 10.25 -1.53 4.90
CA GLN A 36 10.51 -2.86 5.47
C GLN A 36 10.85 -2.84 6.97
N SER A 37 11.59 -1.82 7.39
CA SER A 37 12.04 -1.65 8.77
C SER A 37 11.10 -0.77 9.61
N GLN A 38 10.12 -0.13 8.99
CA GLN A 38 9.28 0.88 9.61
C GLN A 38 8.04 0.24 10.25
N ALA A 39 7.63 0.77 11.41
CA ALA A 39 6.40 0.34 12.08
C ALA A 39 5.21 1.22 11.69
N MET A 40 4.01 0.68 11.88
CA MET A 40 2.77 1.44 11.84
C MET A 40 2.32 1.75 13.27
N ASP A 41 1.64 2.87 13.46
CA ASP A 41 1.02 3.21 14.74
C ASP A 41 -0.02 2.14 15.11
N SER A 42 0.20 1.53 16.27
CA SER A 42 -0.62 0.45 16.81
C SER A 42 -2.10 0.80 16.94
N THR A 43 -2.46 2.08 17.04
CA THR A 43 -3.84 2.58 17.09
C THR A 43 -4.63 2.23 15.84
N PHE A 44 -3.95 2.10 14.69
CA PHE A 44 -4.56 1.78 13.40
C PHE A 44 -4.43 0.31 13.02
N LEU A 45 -3.65 -0.49 13.76
CA LEU A 45 -3.45 -1.90 13.44
C LEU A 45 -4.71 -2.74 13.67
N PRO A 46 -5.00 -3.73 12.79
CA PRO A 46 -6.07 -4.68 13.03
C PRO A 46 -5.83 -5.51 14.30
N GLN A 47 -6.92 -5.85 14.98
CA GLN A 47 -6.90 -6.63 16.21
C GLN A 47 -7.56 -8.00 16.00
N ILE A 48 -6.97 -9.04 16.57
CA ILE A 48 -7.53 -10.40 16.61
C ILE A 48 -7.70 -10.87 18.05
N ARG A 49 -8.73 -11.69 18.30
CA ARG A 49 -8.91 -12.34 19.61
C ARG A 49 -7.83 -13.39 19.81
N LYS A 50 -7.24 -13.44 21.01
CA LYS A 50 -6.31 -14.53 21.35
C LYS A 50 -7.05 -15.85 21.50
N HIS A 51 -6.38 -16.92 21.07
CA HIS A 51 -6.93 -18.27 21.03
C HIS A 51 -7.24 -18.86 22.42
N ASP A 52 -6.66 -18.29 23.47
CA ASP A 52 -6.83 -18.67 24.88
C ASP A 52 -7.95 -17.88 25.59
N GLY A 53 -8.74 -17.08 24.86
CA GLY A 53 -9.74 -16.17 25.44
C GLY A 53 -9.13 -14.90 26.05
N GLY A 54 -7.81 -14.71 25.96
CA GLY A 54 -7.08 -13.59 26.52
C GLY A 54 -7.15 -12.33 25.67
N GLY A 55 -8.28 -11.62 25.64
CA GLY A 55 -8.38 -10.27 25.08
C GLY A 55 -8.00 -10.15 23.59
N LEU A 56 -7.77 -8.91 23.14
CA LEU A 56 -7.39 -8.56 21.76
C LEU A 56 -5.87 -8.40 21.64
N ARG A 57 -5.31 -8.77 20.49
CA ARG A 57 -3.90 -8.59 20.12
C ARG A 57 -3.82 -7.88 18.76
N HIS A 58 -2.91 -6.92 18.63
CA HIS A 58 -2.62 -6.30 17.34
C HIS A 58 -1.90 -7.27 16.41
N VAL A 59 -2.25 -7.24 15.13
CA VAL A 59 -1.49 -7.91 14.08
C VAL A 59 -0.54 -6.86 13.49
N ASP A 60 0.72 -6.95 13.88
CA ASP A 60 1.79 -6.08 13.38
C ASP A 60 2.57 -6.83 12.31
N LYS A 61 2.29 -6.48 11.06
CA LYS A 61 2.92 -7.03 9.86
C LYS A 61 3.31 -5.85 8.98
N ARG A 62 4.56 -5.86 8.53
CA ARG A 62 5.15 -4.81 7.71
C ARG A 62 4.97 -5.13 6.24
N THR A 63 4.96 -4.07 5.44
CA THR A 63 5.01 -4.13 3.98
C THR A 63 6.43 -3.78 3.52
N ASP A 64 6.84 -4.21 2.33
CA ASP A 64 8.18 -3.89 1.83
C ASP A 64 8.31 -2.45 1.33
N PHE A 65 7.41 -2.03 0.45
CA PHE A 65 7.45 -0.71 -0.16
C PHE A 65 6.11 0.01 -0.03
N ALA A 66 6.15 1.33 -0.10
CA ALA A 66 4.99 2.16 -0.32
C ALA A 66 5.28 3.21 -1.40
N ILE A 67 4.31 3.50 -2.25
CA ILE A 67 4.34 4.64 -3.16
C ILE A 67 3.73 5.83 -2.41
N GLY A 68 4.50 6.90 -2.29
CA GLY A 68 4.09 8.17 -1.71
C GLY A 68 3.87 9.24 -2.76
N VAL A 69 3.08 10.26 -2.40
CA VAL A 69 3.04 11.53 -3.14
C VAL A 69 4.03 12.48 -2.51
N ASP A 70 4.95 13.01 -3.31
CA ASP A 70 5.86 14.06 -2.88
C ASP A 70 5.07 15.37 -2.71
N THR A 71 4.92 15.76 -1.44
CA THR A 71 4.24 16.99 -1.03
C THR A 71 5.15 18.21 -0.95
N GLU A 72 6.48 18.04 -1.04
CA GLU A 72 7.42 19.16 -1.05
C GLU A 72 7.46 19.82 -2.44
N THR A 73 7.37 19.01 -3.50
CA THR A 73 7.39 19.51 -4.89
C THR A 73 6.01 19.65 -5.52
N GLY A 74 4.99 18.96 -4.99
CA GLY A 74 3.60 19.03 -5.46
C GLY A 74 2.77 20.13 -4.79
N ILE A 75 1.98 20.89 -5.57
CA ILE A 75 1.17 22.03 -5.12
C ILE A 75 -0.06 21.60 -4.26
N HIS A 76 -0.14 20.33 -3.81
CA HIS A 76 -1.37 19.72 -3.31
C HIS A 76 -1.51 19.61 -1.79
N ALA A 77 -0.54 20.09 -1.01
CA ALA A 77 -0.64 20.07 0.44
C ALA A 77 -0.64 21.49 1.02
N ASP A 78 -1.82 22.12 1.10
CA ASP A 78 -2.11 23.16 2.10
C ASP A 78 -2.35 22.53 3.49
N ALA A 79 -1.71 21.37 3.72
CA ALA A 79 -1.75 20.61 4.95
C ALA A 79 -0.51 21.01 5.75
N ASP A 80 -0.72 21.60 6.92
CA ASP A 80 0.34 21.88 7.88
C ASP A 80 0.96 20.55 8.36
N PRO A 81 2.15 20.15 7.87
CA PRO A 81 2.74 18.85 8.19
C PRO A 81 3.10 18.75 9.67
N GLU A 82 3.26 19.90 10.36
CA GLU A 82 3.54 19.95 11.80
C GLU A 82 2.31 19.59 12.65
N ARG A 83 1.12 19.52 12.04
CA ARG A 83 -0.15 19.26 12.74
C ARG A 83 -0.86 17.99 12.32
N LEU A 84 -0.50 17.38 11.17
CA LEU A 84 -1.23 16.23 10.64
C LEU A 84 -0.29 15.17 10.07
N PHE A 85 -0.33 13.97 10.65
CA PHE A 85 0.26 12.79 10.03
C PHE A 85 -0.61 12.35 8.85
N LEU A 86 0.00 12.20 7.68
CA LEU A 86 -0.67 11.86 6.42
C LEU A 86 -0.67 10.35 6.15
N SER A 87 0.08 9.58 6.93
CA SER A 87 0.07 8.12 6.92
C SER A 87 0.13 7.55 8.35
N PRO A 88 -0.27 6.28 8.56
CA PRO A 88 -0.17 5.61 9.85
C PRO A 88 1.26 5.15 10.18
N MET A 89 2.28 5.54 9.41
CA MET A 89 3.66 5.16 9.70
C MET A 89 4.18 5.88 10.94
N THR A 90 5.10 5.25 11.68
CA THR A 90 5.75 5.89 12.84
C THR A 90 7.07 6.57 12.51
N ASP A 91 7.63 6.29 11.32
CA ASP A 91 8.83 6.96 10.85
C ASP A 91 8.53 8.43 10.53
N VAL A 92 9.45 9.32 10.91
CA VAL A 92 9.24 10.78 10.86
C VAL A 92 8.92 11.25 9.45
N TYR A 93 9.57 10.68 8.43
CA TYR A 93 9.39 11.10 7.05
C TYR A 93 8.13 10.48 6.43
N THR A 94 7.96 9.16 6.54
CA THR A 94 6.82 8.51 5.88
C THR A 94 5.49 8.84 6.56
N ALA A 95 5.50 9.27 7.83
CA ALA A 95 4.32 9.78 8.52
C ALA A 95 3.83 11.12 7.95
N THR A 96 4.69 11.93 7.31
CA THR A 96 4.34 13.26 6.80
C THR A 96 3.91 13.27 5.33
N ILE A 97 3.98 12.13 4.63
CA ILE A 97 3.61 12.04 3.22
C ILE A 97 2.36 11.16 3.02
N PRO A 98 1.49 11.45 2.04
CA PRO A 98 0.39 10.56 1.69
C PRO A 98 0.93 9.31 1.00
N LEU A 99 0.83 8.17 1.69
CA LEU A 99 1.12 6.86 1.08
C LEU A 99 -0.13 6.35 0.35
N VAL A 100 -0.02 6.10 -0.95
CA VAL A 100 -1.16 5.80 -1.83
C VAL A 100 -1.21 4.34 -2.30
N CYS A 101 -0.09 3.62 -2.27
CA CYS A 101 -0.04 2.22 -2.68
C CYS A 101 1.01 1.42 -1.91
N GLY A 102 0.62 0.33 -1.27
CA GLY A 102 1.55 -0.59 -0.59
C GLY A 102 2.03 -1.70 -1.53
N LEU A 103 3.23 -2.22 -1.32
CA LEU A 103 3.74 -3.39 -2.02
C LEU A 103 4.38 -4.38 -1.05
N GLU A 104 4.03 -5.65 -1.24
CA GLU A 104 4.66 -6.76 -0.54
C GLU A 104 5.31 -7.70 -1.53
N VAL A 105 6.60 -7.87 -1.39
CA VAL A 105 7.46 -8.67 -2.23
C VAL A 105 7.70 -10.01 -1.56
N LYS A 106 7.73 -11.09 -2.34
CA LYS A 106 8.12 -12.42 -1.89
C LYS A 106 9.00 -13.06 -2.94
N ARG A 107 10.02 -13.77 -2.45
CA ARG A 107 10.90 -14.63 -3.26
C ARG A 107 10.14 -15.77 -3.96
N LEU A 108 10.83 -16.48 -4.86
CA LEU A 108 10.26 -17.55 -5.70
C LEU A 108 9.50 -18.65 -4.92
N ASP A 109 10.01 -19.02 -3.75
CA ASP A 109 9.42 -19.99 -2.82
C ASP A 109 8.65 -19.34 -1.66
N GLY A 110 8.41 -18.03 -1.76
CA GLY A 110 7.68 -17.26 -0.76
C GLY A 110 6.18 -17.53 -0.84
N SER A 111 5.52 -17.44 0.32
CA SER A 111 4.08 -17.69 0.42
C SER A 111 3.29 -16.48 -0.09
N GLU A 112 2.49 -16.69 -1.14
CA GLU A 112 1.52 -15.69 -1.61
C GLU A 112 0.50 -15.35 -0.52
N GLU A 113 0.07 -16.34 0.27
CA GLU A 113 -0.86 -16.13 1.39
C GLU A 113 -0.24 -15.23 2.46
N GLU A 114 1.06 -15.38 2.72
CA GLU A 114 1.79 -14.51 3.65
C GLU A 114 1.90 -13.09 3.10
N ALA A 115 2.23 -12.93 1.80
CA ALA A 115 2.28 -11.62 1.16
C ALA A 115 0.93 -10.90 1.26
N GLN A 116 -0.15 -11.62 0.96
CA GLN A 116 -1.51 -11.11 1.06
C GLN A 116 -1.85 -10.72 2.50
N LEU A 117 -1.50 -11.55 3.49
CA LEU A 117 -1.77 -11.25 4.89
C LEU A 117 -1.04 -9.98 5.34
N GLN A 118 0.24 -9.84 5.01
CA GLN A 118 1.03 -8.64 5.32
C GLN A 118 0.42 -7.39 4.67
N LEU A 119 0.06 -7.49 3.40
CA LEU A 119 -0.55 -6.38 2.68
C LEU A 119 -1.95 -6.03 3.19
N MET A 120 -2.76 -7.01 3.57
CA MET A 120 -4.08 -6.80 4.18
C MET A 120 -3.98 -6.05 5.52
N VAL A 121 -2.95 -6.35 6.32
CA VAL A 121 -2.68 -5.62 7.57
C VAL A 121 -2.36 -4.16 7.27
N TRP A 122 -1.47 -3.91 6.30
CA TRP A 122 -1.13 -2.55 5.87
C TRP A 122 -2.35 -1.79 5.32
N GLN A 123 -3.12 -2.38 4.40
CA GLN A 123 -4.33 -1.76 3.84
C GLN A 123 -5.39 -1.46 4.92
N THR A 124 -5.53 -2.34 5.91
CA THR A 124 -6.46 -2.11 7.03
C THR A 124 -6.02 -0.93 7.89
N ALA A 125 -4.73 -0.82 8.19
CA ALA A 125 -4.19 0.31 8.93
C ALA A 125 -4.33 1.63 8.17
N MET A 126 -4.05 1.63 6.87
CA MET A 126 -4.27 2.78 6.00
C MET A 126 -5.74 3.22 5.99
N LEU A 127 -6.69 2.30 5.83
CA LEU A 127 -8.12 2.61 5.87
C LEU A 127 -8.59 3.12 7.23
N ALA A 128 -8.05 2.58 8.33
CA ALA A 128 -8.34 3.07 9.67
C ALA A 128 -7.82 4.50 9.87
N HIS A 129 -6.62 4.80 9.36
CA HIS A 129 -6.03 6.14 9.39
C HIS A 129 -6.81 7.13 8.52
N LEU A 130 -7.17 6.77 7.30
CA LEU A 130 -7.99 7.61 6.42
C LEU A 130 -9.37 7.89 7.02
N ASP A 131 -9.98 6.92 7.70
CA ASP A 131 -11.22 7.12 8.45
C ASP A 131 -11.03 8.06 9.65
N TYR A 132 -9.88 8.01 10.32
CA TYR A 132 -9.53 8.96 11.37
C TYR A 132 -9.39 10.39 10.82
N LEU A 133 -8.59 10.58 9.76
CA LEU A 133 -8.42 11.88 9.09
C LEU A 133 -9.76 12.45 8.63
N ARG A 134 -10.60 11.60 8.05
CA ARG A 134 -11.98 11.94 7.68
C ARG A 134 -12.78 12.49 8.85
N LYS A 135 -12.68 11.87 10.03
CA LYS A 135 -13.43 12.26 11.23
C LYS A 135 -12.93 13.56 11.87
N ILE A 136 -11.63 13.86 11.79
CA ILE A 136 -11.05 15.04 12.45
C ILE A 136 -11.02 16.29 11.59
N GLY A 137 -11.06 16.16 10.26
CA GLY A 137 -11.00 17.32 9.36
C GLY A 137 -11.58 17.12 7.95
N GLY A 138 -12.04 15.91 7.61
CA GLY A 138 -12.64 15.61 6.32
C GLY A 138 -14.18 15.69 6.32
N ASN A 139 -14.79 15.18 5.25
CA ASN A 139 -16.24 15.05 5.14
C ASN A 139 -16.70 13.69 5.72
N PRO A 140 -17.42 13.66 6.86
CA PRO A 140 -17.84 12.41 7.49
C PRO A 140 -18.88 11.62 6.67
N ASP A 141 -19.58 12.29 5.75
CA ASP A 141 -20.63 11.67 4.92
C ASP A 141 -20.06 10.89 3.72
N LEU A 142 -18.78 11.09 3.39
CA LEU A 142 -18.10 10.35 2.32
C LEU A 142 -17.35 9.14 2.89
N PRO A 143 -17.38 7.97 2.23
CA PRO A 143 -16.52 6.87 2.64
C PRO A 143 -15.03 7.25 2.43
N PRO A 144 -14.09 6.67 3.22
CA PRO A 144 -12.68 6.76 2.89
C PRO A 144 -12.41 6.27 1.46
N PRO A 145 -11.44 6.85 0.74
CA PRO A 145 -11.06 6.34 -0.57
C PRO A 145 -10.53 4.89 -0.44
N PRO A 146 -10.68 4.07 -1.50
CA PRO A 146 -10.11 2.73 -1.50
C PRO A 146 -8.59 2.80 -1.42
N VAL A 147 -7.99 1.83 -0.73
CA VAL A 147 -6.53 1.66 -0.63
C VAL A 147 -6.10 0.56 -1.58
N VAL A 148 -5.22 0.91 -2.50
CA VAL A 148 -4.68 -0.02 -3.50
C VAL A 148 -3.34 -0.57 -3.07
N ALA A 149 -3.00 -1.77 -3.53
CA ALA A 149 -1.76 -2.42 -3.16
C ALA A 149 -1.37 -3.53 -4.14
N TRP A 150 -0.09 -3.92 -4.16
CA TRP A 150 0.42 -5.01 -4.99
C TRP A 150 1.12 -6.09 -4.17
N THR A 151 0.80 -7.36 -4.41
CA THR A 151 1.70 -8.45 -4.01
C THR A 151 2.58 -8.83 -5.20
N VAL A 152 3.88 -8.97 -4.98
CA VAL A 152 4.85 -9.39 -6.00
C VAL A 152 5.50 -10.69 -5.55
N THR A 153 5.07 -11.82 -6.12
CA THR A 153 5.62 -13.13 -5.81
C THR A 153 6.31 -13.68 -7.05
N ASN A 154 7.63 -13.85 -6.98
CA ASN A 154 8.43 -14.07 -8.18
C ASN A 154 8.09 -13.01 -9.24
N HIS A 155 7.99 -13.38 -10.51
CA HIS A 155 7.61 -12.47 -11.60
C HIS A 155 6.16 -11.98 -11.56
N SER A 156 5.28 -12.54 -10.71
CA SER A 156 3.84 -12.23 -10.71
C SER A 156 3.52 -11.03 -9.81
N TRP A 157 2.86 -10.03 -10.38
CA TRP A 157 2.30 -8.85 -9.74
C TRP A 157 0.78 -8.96 -9.71
N LYS A 158 0.22 -8.87 -8.51
CA LYS A 158 -1.22 -9.00 -8.29
C LYS A 158 -1.76 -7.78 -7.57
N PHE A 159 -2.74 -7.13 -8.20
CA PHE A 159 -3.38 -5.93 -7.68
C PHE A 159 -4.45 -6.28 -6.67
N ASN A 160 -4.46 -5.57 -5.55
CA ASN A 160 -5.42 -5.70 -4.46
C ASN A 160 -6.04 -4.33 -4.19
N VAL A 161 -7.35 -4.31 -3.96
CA VAL A 161 -8.08 -3.10 -3.59
C VAL A 161 -8.81 -3.35 -2.29
N ALA A 162 -8.62 -2.48 -1.31
CA ALA A 162 -9.32 -2.53 -0.05
C ALA A 162 -10.22 -1.31 0.12
N TRP A 163 -11.40 -1.49 0.71
CA TRP A 163 -12.28 -0.38 1.08
C TRP A 163 -13.01 -0.68 2.39
N LYS A 164 -13.48 0.38 3.04
CA LYS A 164 -14.30 0.30 4.24
C LYS A 164 -15.78 0.29 3.87
N GLN A 165 -16.53 -0.69 4.34
CA GLN A 165 -17.98 -0.75 4.22
C GLN A 165 -18.67 0.17 5.24
N LEU A 166 -19.97 0.43 5.03
CA LEU A 166 -20.78 1.28 5.90
C LEU A 166 -20.88 0.75 7.34
N ASP A 167 -20.76 -0.56 7.54
CA ASP A 167 -20.74 -1.22 8.85
C ASP A 167 -19.36 -1.15 9.55
N GLY A 168 -18.36 -0.54 8.88
CA GLY A 168 -17.01 -0.40 9.37
C GLY A 168 -16.08 -1.57 9.04
N ALA A 169 -16.58 -2.64 8.41
CA ALA A 169 -15.75 -3.76 7.97
C ALA A 169 -14.80 -3.34 6.84
N VAL A 170 -13.58 -3.85 6.86
CA VAL A 170 -12.63 -3.69 5.75
C VAL A 170 -12.76 -4.89 4.83
N HIS A 171 -13.08 -4.62 3.57
CA HIS A 171 -13.13 -5.61 2.51
C HIS A 171 -11.90 -5.44 1.63
N VAL A 172 -11.17 -6.53 1.43
CA VAL A 172 -10.04 -6.59 0.49
C VAL A 172 -10.45 -7.46 -0.68
N MET A 173 -10.66 -6.83 -1.84
CA MET A 173 -10.83 -7.52 -3.10
C MET A 173 -9.49 -8.08 -3.54
N ARG A 174 -9.44 -9.40 -3.52
CA ARG A 174 -8.35 -10.20 -4.09
C ARG A 174 -8.32 -10.06 -5.61
N PRO A 175 -7.20 -10.42 -6.25
CA PRO A 175 -7.05 -10.33 -7.69
C PRO A 175 -8.21 -11.03 -8.40
N PHE A 176 -8.74 -10.38 -9.45
CA PHE A 176 -9.87 -10.89 -10.23
C PHE A 176 -9.62 -12.34 -10.66
N ALA A 177 -10.31 -13.28 -10.00
CA ALA A 177 -10.37 -14.66 -10.48
C ALA A 177 -11.46 -14.75 -11.55
N GLN A 178 -11.22 -14.18 -12.74
CA GLN A 178 -11.84 -14.58 -14.01
C GLN A 178 -11.31 -13.78 -15.21
N SER A 179 -10.74 -14.53 -16.16
CA SER A 179 -10.49 -14.19 -17.57
C SER A 179 -9.37 -13.20 -17.93
N THR A 180 -8.24 -13.78 -18.36
CA THR A 180 -7.29 -13.32 -19.41
C THR A 180 -6.65 -11.92 -19.28
N ALA A 181 -5.32 -11.94 -19.13
CA ALA A 181 -4.34 -10.86 -19.34
C ALA A 181 -4.28 -9.69 -18.33
N ALA A 182 -5.36 -9.35 -17.63
CA ALA A 182 -5.36 -8.19 -16.71
C ALA A 182 -5.17 -8.53 -15.22
N SER A 183 -5.31 -9.80 -14.82
CA SER A 183 -5.36 -10.21 -13.40
C SER A 183 -4.01 -10.60 -12.79
N SER A 184 -2.98 -10.77 -13.62
CA SER A 184 -1.60 -11.01 -13.20
C SER A 184 -0.70 -10.23 -14.15
N ALA A 185 -0.28 -9.04 -13.72
CA ALA A 185 0.82 -8.38 -14.39
C ALA A 185 2.10 -9.14 -14.03
N GLY A 186 3.08 -9.17 -14.93
CA GLY A 186 4.25 -10.01 -14.78
C GLY A 186 5.49 -9.31 -15.34
N THR A 187 6.67 -9.58 -14.77
CA THR A 187 7.93 -9.07 -15.33
C THR A 187 8.43 -9.90 -16.50
N GLU A 188 7.85 -11.08 -16.74
CA GLU A 188 8.19 -11.96 -17.85
C GLU A 188 7.72 -11.47 -19.23
N ASN A 189 6.84 -10.46 -19.28
CA ASN A 189 6.31 -9.90 -20.53
C ASN A 189 6.21 -8.37 -20.47
N THR A 190 6.85 -7.68 -21.41
CA THR A 190 6.83 -6.21 -21.54
C THR A 190 5.41 -5.65 -21.68
N ALA A 191 4.49 -6.37 -22.32
CA ALA A 191 3.09 -5.94 -22.42
C ALA A 191 2.39 -5.87 -21.07
N SER A 192 2.72 -6.79 -20.16
CA SER A 192 2.18 -6.82 -18.79
C SER A 192 2.76 -5.71 -17.91
N ILE A 193 3.99 -5.27 -18.18
CA ILE A 193 4.59 -4.09 -17.54
C ILE A 193 3.78 -2.83 -17.90
N PHE A 194 3.35 -2.66 -19.15
CA PHE A 194 2.52 -1.50 -19.53
C PHE A 194 1.12 -1.50 -18.90
N ILE A 195 0.59 -2.67 -18.51
CA ILE A 195 -0.66 -2.77 -17.75
C ILE A 195 -0.48 -2.24 -16.32
N LEU A 196 0.70 -2.41 -15.71
CA LEU A 196 1.04 -1.81 -14.41
C LEU A 196 0.97 -0.27 -14.42
N LEU A 197 1.10 0.36 -15.60
CA LEU A 197 1.24 1.82 -15.76
C LEU A 197 -0.05 2.54 -16.17
N LYS A 198 -1.12 1.79 -16.48
CA LYS A 198 -2.35 2.31 -17.10
C LYS A 198 -3.59 2.25 -16.20
N LEU A 199 -3.41 2.07 -14.90
CA LEU A 199 -4.50 2.20 -13.93
C LEU A 199 -4.78 3.66 -13.59
#